data_AF-A0A661E1Y4-F1
#
_entry.id   AF-A0A661E1Y4-F1
#
_cell.length_a   1.000
_cell.length_b   1.000
_cell.length_c   1.000
_cell.angle_alpha   90.00
_cell.angle_beta   90.00
_cell.angle_gamma   90.00
#
_symmetry.space_group_name_H-M   'P 1'
#
loop_
_entity.id
_entity.type
_entity.pdbx_description
1 polymer ?
#
loop_
_entity_poly.entity_id
_entity_poly.type
_entity_poly.pdbx_seq_one_letter_code
_entity_poly.pdbx_strand_id
1 'polypeptide(L)' 'MRMDKLTTQFQNALADAQSLALGRDQQFIEPLHLLVAMIDQ' A
#
# COMPACT_ATOMS: atom_id res chain seq x y z
N MET A 1 -11.91 1.51 3.74
CA MET A 1 -11.46 2.93 3.73
C MET A 1 -12.27 3.69 2.69
N ARG A 2 -12.49 5.00 2.85
CA ARG A 2 -13.08 5.83 1.80
C ARG A 2 -12.02 6.24 0.78
N MET A 3 -11.83 5.41 -0.25
CA MET A 3 -10.76 5.60 -1.25
C MET A 3 -10.91 6.90 -2.04
N ASP A 4 -12.14 7.35 -2.25
CA ASP A 4 -12.50 8.60 -2.92
C ASP A 4 -11.92 9.86 -2.25
N LYS A 5 -11.52 9.76 -0.98
CA LYS A 5 -10.91 10.87 -0.22
C LYS A 5 -9.39 10.86 -0.22
N LEU A 6 -8.77 9.92 -0.92
CA LEU A 6 -7.31 9.79 -1.01
C LEU A 6 -6.85 10.28 -2.38
N THR A 7 -5.61 10.79 -2.46
CA THR A 7 -5.01 11.14 -3.75
C THR A 7 -4.83 9.88 -4.59
N THR A 8 -4.85 10.02 -5.93
CA THR A 8 -4.64 8.89 -6.84
C THR A 8 -3.29 8.19 -6.57
N GLN A 9 -2.24 8.96 -6.27
CA GLN A 9 -0.93 8.41 -5.93
C GLN A 9 -0.99 7.54 -4.67
N PHE A 10 -1.67 8.00 -3.62
CA PHE A 10 -1.80 7.23 -2.38
C PHE A 10 -2.68 5.99 -2.55
N GLN A 11 -3.71 6.05 -3.42
CA GLN A 11 -4.51 4.88 -3.78
C GLN A 11 -3.65 3.81 -4.48
N ASN A 12 -2.79 4.22 -5.42
CA ASN A 12 -1.85 3.31 -6.08
C ASN A 12 -0.86 2.71 -5.06
N ALA A 13 -0.30 3.54 -4.18
CA ALA A 13 0.66 3.06 -3.17
C ALA A 13 0.03 2.07 -2.19
N LEU A 14 -1.24 2.25 -1.84
CA LEU A 14 -2.00 1.27 -1.05
C LEU A 14 -2.18 -0.07 -1.78
N ALA A 15 -2.37 -0.05 -3.10
CA ALA A 15 -2.47 -1.27 -3.90
C ALA A 15 -1.12 -2.00 -3.96
N ASP A 16 -0.04 -1.27 -4.22
CA ASP A 16 1.33 -1.81 -4.24
C ASP A 16 1.73 -2.39 -2.88
N ALA A 17 1.39 -1.70 -1.79
CA ALA A 17 1.59 -2.17 -0.42
C ALA A 17 0.87 -3.49 -0.13
N GLN A 18 -0.32 -3.69 -0.69
CA GLN A 18 -1.05 -4.95 -0.56
C GLN A 18 -0.35 -6.09 -1.29
N SER A 19 0.15 -5.83 -2.51
CA SER A 19 0.95 -6.81 -3.26
C SER A 19 2.24 -7.17 -2.52
N LEU A 20 2.91 -6.20 -1.89
CA LEU A 20 4.10 -6.44 -1.07
C LEU A 20 3.81 -7.35 0.13
N ALA A 21 2.73 -7.10 0.86
CA ALA A 21 2.33 -7.91 2.01
C ALA A 21 1.98 -9.36 1.58
N LEU A 22 1.19 -9.50 0.51
CA LEU A 22 0.83 -10.81 -0.04
C LEU A 22 2.06 -11.59 -0.53
N GLY A 23 2.99 -10.93 -1.22
CA GLY A 23 4.22 -11.54 -1.73
C GLY A 23 5.19 -11.99 -0.63
N ARG A 24 4.94 -11.60 0.63
CA ARG A 24 5.73 -11.94 1.81
C ARG A 24 4.96 -12.76 2.84
N ASP A 25 3.79 -13.29 2.46
CA ASP A 25 2.89 -14.06 3.33
C ASP A 25 2.44 -13.31 4.60
N GLN A 26 2.41 -11.97 4.53
CA GLN A 26 1.95 -11.11 5.62
C GLN A 26 0.45 -10.87 5.46
N GLN A 27 -0.34 -11.39 6.40
CA GLN A 27 -1.81 -11.33 6.35
C GLN A 27 -2.38 -9.91 6.47
N PHE A 28 -1.58 -8.96 6.95
CA PHE A 28 -1.99 -7.58 7.15
C PHE A 28 -1.02 -6.62 6.46
N ILE A 29 -1.59 -5.54 5.93
CA ILE A 29 -0.80 -4.40 5.48
C ILE A 29 -0.34 -3.66 6.74
N GLU A 30 0.92 -3.86 7.11
CA GLU A 30 1.59 -3.03 8.10
C GLU A 30 2.08 -1.69 7.50
N PRO A 31 2.29 -0.64 8.32
CA PRO A 31 2.75 0.67 7.85
C PRO A 31 4.03 0.64 7.01
N LEU A 32 4.91 -0.34 7.26
CA LEU A 32 6.14 -0.50 6.50
C LEU A 32 5.89 -0.76 5.01
N HIS A 33 4.89 -1.57 4.65
CA HIS A 33 4.58 -1.86 3.24
C HIS A 33 4.15 -0.61 2.50
N LEU A 34 3.34 0.23 3.16
CA LEU A 34 2.90 1.50 2.59
C LEU A 34 4.05 2.49 2.46
N LEU A 35 4.92 2.56 3.48
CA LEU A 35 6.10 3.43 3.43
C LEU A 35 7.02 3.04 2.26
N VAL A 36 7.30 1.74 2.10
CA VAL A 36 8.11 1.21 0.99
C VAL A 36 7.43 1.52 -0.36
N ALA A 37 6.15 1.21 -0.51
CA ALA A 37 5.40 1.50 -1.73
C ALA A 37 5.35 2.99 -2.10
N MET A 38 5.32 3.89 -1.11
CA MET A 38 5.34 5.34 -1.36
C MET A 38 6.73 5.88 -1.74
N ILE A 39 7.81 5.18 -1.37
CA ILE A 39 9.19 5.55 -1.72
C ILE A 39 9.57 5.01 -3.11
N ASP A 40 9.03 3.85 -3.49
CA ASP A 40 9.36 3.18 -4.75
C ASP A 40 8.56 3.72 -5.98
N GLN A 41 7.61 4.64 -5.77
CA GLN A 41 6.83 5.32 -6.84
C GLN A 41 7.50 6.59 -7.38
#